data_AF-A0A3B8ZEL1-F1
#
_entry.id   AF-A0A3B8ZEL1-F1
#
_cell.length_a   1.000
_cell.length_b   1.000
_cell.length_c   1.000
_cell.angle_alpha   90.00
_cell.angle_beta   90.00
_cell.angle_gamma   90.00
#
_symmetry.space_group_name_H-M   'P 1'
#
loop_
_entity.id
_entity.type
_entity.pdbx_description
1 polymer ?
#
loop_
_entity_poly.entity_id
_entity_poly.type
_entity_poly.pdbx_seq_one_letter_code
_entity_poly.pdbx_strand_id
1 'polypeptide(L)'
;MNHPDASTLRQITSWLGVNCGIRIAILPDANGVAGWVAGCVPHRLPGGRSNSSPGLNCKKMIDQRLKAYVLYGVEVSNDYSDPVALDTALNEAEFVVSFSTFRSAVPEQADVVLPLAAFTEIDAGYINCEGVAQFANAAVNPMGQSRPG
;
A
#
# COMPACT_ATOMS: atom_id res chain seq x y z
N MET A 1 10.38 1.65 1.84
CA MET A 1 11.35 2.77 1.61
C MET A 1 10.60 3.92 0.98
N ASN A 2 10.14 4.85 1.81
CA ASN A 2 9.45 6.06 1.40
C ASN A 2 10.48 7.19 1.25
N HIS A 3 11.08 7.33 0.07
CA HIS A 3 12.05 8.37 -0.24
C HIS A 3 11.85 8.83 -1.69
N PRO A 4 11.91 10.14 -2.00
CA PRO A 4 11.76 10.65 -3.36
C PRO A 4 12.71 9.98 -4.37
N ASP A 5 13.97 9.77 -3.97
CA ASP A 5 15.01 9.12 -4.78
C ASP A 5 15.08 7.59 -4.61
N ALA A 6 14.02 6.93 -4.11
CA ALA A 6 14.03 5.48 -3.86
C ALA A 6 14.36 4.66 -5.13
N SER A 7 13.99 5.13 -6.33
CA SER A 7 14.33 4.48 -7.60
C SER A 7 15.84 4.48 -7.84
N THR A 8 16.49 5.65 -7.69
CA THR A 8 17.94 5.82 -7.84
C THR A 8 18.70 4.97 -6.83
N LEU A 9 18.28 4.99 -5.55
CA LEU A 9 18.87 4.16 -4.50
C LEU A 9 18.77 2.66 -4.84
N ARG A 10 17.61 2.20 -5.32
CA ARG A 10 17.43 0.80 -5.75
C ARG A 10 18.30 0.46 -6.96
N GLN A 11 18.47 1.36 -7.90
CA GLN A 11 19.31 1.16 -9.08
C GLN A 11 20.79 1.03 -8.70
N ILE A 12 21.30 1.93 -7.86
CA ILE A 12 22.68 1.87 -7.33
C ILE A 12 22.88 0.57 -6.55
N THR A 13 21.93 0.25 -5.67
CA THR A 13 21.97 -0.99 -4.88
C THR A 13 22.04 -2.20 -5.81
N SER A 14 21.17 -2.28 -6.81
CA SER A 14 21.19 -3.37 -7.81
C SER A 14 22.52 -3.45 -8.55
N TRP A 15 23.11 -2.31 -8.91
CA TRP A 15 24.42 -2.28 -9.56
C TRP A 15 25.52 -2.84 -8.65
N LEU A 16 25.54 -2.47 -7.37
CA LEU A 16 26.49 -3.01 -6.39
C LEU A 16 26.34 -4.52 -6.23
N GLY A 17 25.11 -5.04 -6.21
CA GLY A 17 24.85 -6.49 -6.13
C GLY A 17 25.47 -7.27 -7.29
N VAL A 18 25.34 -6.74 -8.51
CA VAL A 18 25.88 -7.38 -9.72
C VAL A 18 27.41 -7.29 -9.77
N ASN A 19 28.01 -6.18 -9.30
CA ASN A 19 29.42 -5.89 -9.55
C ASN A 19 30.36 -6.13 -8.35
N CYS A 20 29.83 -6.25 -7.12
CA CYS A 20 30.65 -6.32 -5.91
C CYS A 20 30.55 -7.65 -5.16
N GLY A 21 29.82 -8.65 -5.69
CA GLY A 21 29.66 -9.96 -5.05
C GLY A 21 28.87 -9.92 -3.74
N ILE A 22 28.06 -8.87 -3.53
CA ILE A 22 27.20 -8.72 -2.35
C ILE A 22 25.78 -9.23 -2.63
N ARG A 23 25.10 -9.70 -1.57
CA ARG A 23 23.66 -10.00 -1.64
C ARG A 23 22.86 -8.84 -1.06
N ILE A 24 21.74 -8.55 -1.72
CA ILE A 24 20.85 -7.44 -1.35
C ILE A 24 19.54 -8.02 -0.84
N ALA A 25 19.10 -7.52 0.30
CA ALA A 25 17.76 -7.74 0.81
C ALA A 25 17.01 -6.41 0.85
N ILE A 26 15.77 -6.39 0.34
CA ILE A 26 14.87 -5.25 0.47
C ILE A 26 13.78 -5.66 1.44
N LEU A 27 13.74 -5.01 2.61
CA LEU A 27 12.72 -5.29 3.60
C LEU A 27 11.39 -4.65 3.14
N PRO A 28 10.30 -5.44 3.04
CA PRO A 28 8.98 -4.94 2.74
C PRO A 28 8.31 -4.37 3.99
N ASP A 29 7.33 -3.50 3.78
CA ASP A 29 6.46 -3.03 4.85
C ASP A 29 5.35 -4.06 5.09
N ALA A 30 5.29 -4.62 6.31
CA ALA A 30 4.30 -5.62 6.74
C ALA A 30 3.97 -6.68 5.66
N ASN A 31 2.70 -6.75 5.22
CA ASN A 31 2.22 -7.72 4.24
C ASN A 31 2.49 -7.32 2.77
N GLY A 32 3.46 -6.42 2.54
CA GLY A 32 3.76 -5.86 1.22
C GLY A 32 4.18 -6.92 0.19
N VAL A 33 4.75 -8.05 0.62
CA VAL A 33 5.07 -9.18 -0.28
C VAL A 33 3.80 -9.82 -0.83
N ALA A 34 2.78 -10.03 0.01
CA ALA A 34 1.50 -10.56 -0.44
C ALA A 34 0.81 -9.59 -1.43
N GLY A 35 0.81 -8.29 -1.14
CA GLY A 35 0.31 -7.28 -2.08
C GLY A 35 1.07 -7.30 -3.41
N TRP A 36 2.39 -7.45 -3.37
CA TRP A 36 3.23 -7.57 -4.55
C TRP A 36 2.90 -8.83 -5.37
N VAL A 37 2.66 -9.97 -4.74
CA VAL A 37 2.27 -11.24 -5.39
C VAL A 37 0.85 -11.17 -5.94
N ALA A 38 -0.07 -10.56 -5.20
CA ALA A 38 -1.46 -10.35 -5.59
C ALA A 38 -1.61 -9.34 -6.75
N GLY A 39 -0.54 -8.62 -7.11
CA GLY A 39 -0.57 -7.64 -8.19
C GLY A 39 -1.19 -6.31 -7.78
N CYS A 40 -1.07 -5.92 -6.51
CA CYS A 40 -1.43 -4.58 -6.00
C CYS A 40 -0.43 -3.50 -6.46
N VAL A 41 -0.10 -3.50 -7.75
CA VAL A 41 0.75 -2.53 -8.44
C VAL A 41 0.24 -2.34 -9.86
N PRO A 42 0.46 -1.18 -10.50
CA PRO A 42 -0.16 -0.90 -11.79
C PRO A 42 0.43 -1.69 -12.97
N HIS A 43 1.68 -2.16 -12.87
CA HIS A 43 2.45 -2.66 -14.00
C HIS A 43 2.41 -4.19 -14.19
N ARG A 44 1.69 -4.93 -13.35
CA ARG A 44 1.62 -6.39 -13.41
C ARG A 44 0.38 -6.94 -12.73
N LEU A 45 -0.08 -8.07 -13.24
CA LEU A 45 -1.25 -8.81 -12.75
C LEU A 45 -0.83 -9.81 -11.64
N PRO A 46 -1.80 -10.41 -10.91
CA PRO A 46 -1.51 -11.44 -9.91
C PRO A 46 -0.59 -12.54 -10.44
N GLY A 47 0.37 -12.97 -9.62
CA GLY A 47 1.40 -13.94 -9.98
C GLY A 47 2.50 -13.40 -10.89
N GLY A 48 2.63 -12.07 -11.01
CA GLY A 48 3.67 -11.44 -11.84
C GLY A 48 3.40 -11.52 -13.35
N ARG A 49 2.17 -11.84 -13.75
CA ARG A 49 1.78 -11.89 -15.16
C ARG A 49 1.86 -10.50 -15.79
N SER A 50 2.21 -10.46 -17.08
CA SER A 50 2.32 -9.22 -17.84
C SER A 50 0.98 -8.48 -17.87
N ASN A 51 1.02 -7.16 -17.70
CA ASN A 51 -0.13 -6.27 -17.88
C ASN A 51 0.07 -5.45 -19.16
N SER A 52 -0.75 -5.70 -20.18
CA SER A 52 -0.69 -4.99 -21.47
C SER A 52 -1.24 -3.57 -21.42
N SER A 53 -1.97 -3.21 -20.36
CA SER A 53 -2.56 -1.88 -20.19
C SER A 53 -2.37 -1.40 -18.74
N PRO A 54 -1.14 -1.02 -18.36
CA PRO A 54 -0.85 -0.59 -17.00
C PRO A 54 -1.56 0.71 -16.64
N GLY A 55 -2.11 0.76 -15.43
CA GLY A 55 -2.69 1.99 -14.87
C GLY A 55 -1.64 3.00 -14.42
N LEU A 56 -2.09 4.08 -13.80
CA LEU A 56 -1.22 5.06 -13.17
C LEU A 56 -0.59 4.50 -11.89
N ASN A 57 0.64 4.93 -11.60
CA ASN A 57 1.24 4.74 -10.27
C ASN A 57 0.81 5.87 -9.33
N CYS A 58 0.99 5.69 -8.02
CA CYS A 58 0.57 6.66 -7.00
C CYS A 58 1.09 8.09 -7.28
N LYS A 59 2.37 8.23 -7.65
CA LYS A 59 2.94 9.54 -8.02
C LYS A 59 2.17 10.19 -9.16
N LYS A 60 1.94 9.47 -10.27
CA LYS A 60 1.18 10.00 -11.40
C LYS A 60 -0.28 10.31 -11.05
N MET A 61 -0.91 9.50 -10.20
CA MET A 61 -2.27 9.78 -9.73
C MET A 61 -2.31 11.11 -8.97
N ILE A 62 -1.38 11.31 -8.05
CA ILE A 62 -1.28 12.51 -7.21
C ILE A 62 -0.88 13.73 -8.05
N ASP A 63 0.10 13.61 -8.94
CA ASP A 63 0.55 14.69 -9.83
C ASP A 63 -0.57 15.12 -10.81
N GLN A 64 -1.43 14.19 -11.24
CA GLN A 64 -2.54 14.46 -12.17
C GLN A 64 -3.81 14.99 -11.49
N ARG A 65 -3.85 15.04 -10.15
CA ARG A 65 -5.02 15.52 -9.38
C ARG A 65 -6.32 14.82 -9.84
N LEU A 66 -6.33 13.49 -9.71
CA LEU A 66 -7.50 12.70 -10.08
C LEU A 66 -8.75 13.15 -9.31
N LYS A 67 -9.91 13.02 -9.95
CA LYS A 67 -11.21 13.40 -9.37
C LYS A 67 -11.62 12.55 -8.18
N ALA A 68 -11.11 11.31 -8.07
CA ALA A 68 -11.50 10.41 -6.99
C ALA A 68 -10.35 9.53 -6.53
N TYR A 69 -10.33 9.24 -5.22
CA TYR A 69 -9.35 8.38 -4.57
C TYR A 69 -10.02 7.32 -3.71
N VAL A 70 -9.45 6.12 -3.75
CA VAL A 70 -9.78 5.03 -2.82
C VAL A 70 -8.53 4.76 -2.00
N LEU A 71 -8.61 5.06 -0.71
CA LEU A 71 -7.55 4.85 0.26
C LEU A 71 -7.86 3.58 1.03
N TYR A 72 -6.97 2.60 0.99
CA TYR A 72 -7.17 1.32 1.65
C TYR A 72 -6.03 1.07 2.65
N GLY A 73 -6.32 1.29 3.93
CA GLY A 73 -5.35 1.15 5.02
C GLY A 73 -4.18 2.15 4.93
N VAL A 74 -4.40 3.33 4.34
CA VAL A 74 -3.38 4.36 4.13
C VAL A 74 -3.56 5.50 5.12
N GLU A 75 -2.52 5.80 5.89
CA GLU A 75 -2.41 7.00 6.71
C GLU A 75 -1.68 8.11 5.93
N VAL A 76 -2.43 9.16 5.55
CA VAL A 76 -1.97 10.20 4.61
C VAL A 76 -0.67 10.88 5.04
N SER A 77 -0.49 11.12 6.35
CA SER A 77 0.70 11.79 6.88
C SER A 77 1.96 10.91 6.89
N ASN A 78 1.81 9.58 6.83
CA ASN A 78 2.88 8.64 7.17
C ASN A 78 3.24 7.67 6.03
N ASP A 79 2.26 7.25 5.23
CA ASP A 79 2.43 6.12 4.30
C ASP A 79 2.87 6.53 2.89
N TYR A 80 2.91 7.83 2.59
CA TYR A 80 3.36 8.34 1.30
C TYR A 80 4.61 9.20 1.42
N SER A 81 5.49 9.14 0.41
CA SER A 81 6.78 9.82 0.43
C SER A 81 6.69 11.35 0.38
N ASP A 82 5.56 11.89 -0.06
CA ASP A 82 5.28 13.33 -0.10
C ASP A 82 3.86 13.59 0.47
N PRO A 83 3.70 13.56 1.80
CA PRO A 83 2.39 13.65 2.44
C PRO A 83 1.68 14.97 2.13
N VAL A 84 2.42 16.06 1.90
CA VAL A 84 1.85 17.36 1.52
C VAL A 84 1.23 17.30 0.12
N ALA A 85 1.90 16.67 -0.84
CA ALA A 85 1.35 16.50 -2.18
C ALA A 85 0.11 15.60 -2.21
N LEU A 86 0.09 14.54 -1.39
CA LEU A 86 -1.08 13.67 -1.23
C LEU A 86 -2.24 14.42 -0.59
N ASP A 87 -2.03 15.13 0.52
CA ASP A 87 -3.06 15.93 1.17
C ASP A 87 -3.66 16.96 0.21
N THR A 88 -2.83 17.67 -0.56
CA THR A 88 -3.28 18.59 -1.60
C THR A 88 -4.15 17.90 -2.65
N ALA A 89 -3.73 16.72 -3.14
CA ALA A 89 -4.51 15.95 -4.12
C ALA A 89 -5.86 15.48 -3.57
N LEU A 90 -5.94 15.14 -2.28
CA LEU A 90 -7.19 14.75 -1.64
C LEU A 90 -8.13 15.95 -1.43
N ASN A 91 -7.59 17.13 -1.08
CA ASN A 91 -8.37 18.36 -0.97
C ASN A 91 -8.98 18.82 -2.30
N GLU A 92 -8.31 18.51 -3.42
CA GLU A 92 -8.78 18.84 -4.77
C GLU A 92 -9.67 17.75 -5.40
N ALA A 93 -9.81 16.59 -4.74
CA ALA A 93 -10.64 15.50 -5.23
C ALA A 93 -12.14 15.83 -5.09
N GLU A 94 -12.95 15.33 -6.02
CA GLU A 94 -14.41 15.39 -5.93
C GLU A 94 -14.98 14.27 -5.03
N PHE A 95 -14.23 13.19 -4.83
CA PHE A 95 -14.68 12.05 -4.01
C PHE A 95 -13.55 11.21 -3.41
N VAL A 96 -13.57 10.99 -2.10
CA VAL A 96 -12.58 10.18 -1.38
C VAL A 96 -13.26 9.10 -0.54
N VAL A 97 -12.91 7.84 -0.80
CA VAL A 97 -13.31 6.69 0.02
C VAL A 97 -12.13 6.24 0.86
N SER A 98 -12.32 6.11 2.17
CA SER A 98 -11.30 5.64 3.11
C SER A 98 -11.73 4.35 3.78
N PHE A 99 -10.95 3.29 3.59
CA PHE A 99 -11.02 2.07 4.37
C PHE A 99 -9.91 2.11 5.43
N SER A 100 -10.29 2.11 6.72
CA SER A 100 -9.32 2.23 7.81
C SER A 100 -9.77 1.44 9.03
N THR A 101 -8.81 0.85 9.74
CA THR A 101 -9.04 0.18 11.04
C THR A 101 -9.17 1.19 12.17
N PHE A 102 -8.39 2.28 12.11
CA PHE A 102 -8.32 3.28 13.17
C PHE A 102 -8.80 4.64 12.68
N ARG A 103 -9.49 5.39 13.55
CA ARG A 103 -9.96 6.74 13.24
C ARG A 103 -8.83 7.71 12.90
N SER A 104 -7.66 7.56 13.51
CA SER A 104 -6.49 8.41 13.27
C SER A 104 -5.99 8.37 11.83
N ALA A 105 -6.19 7.25 11.14
CA ALA A 105 -5.78 7.09 9.74
C ALA A 105 -6.83 7.59 8.74
N VAL A 106 -8.03 7.99 9.19
CA VAL A 106 -9.07 8.52 8.29
C VAL A 106 -8.78 9.99 7.99
N PRO A 107 -8.52 10.36 6.74
CA PRO A 107 -8.25 11.75 6.39
C PRO A 107 -9.51 12.62 6.52
N GLU A 108 -9.31 13.92 6.75
CA GLU A 108 -10.42 14.88 6.86
C GLU A 108 -11.23 14.98 5.57
N GLN A 109 -10.59 14.73 4.43
CA GLN A 109 -11.19 14.79 3.10
C GLN A 109 -12.07 13.58 2.74
N ALA A 110 -12.19 12.57 3.61
CA ALA A 110 -12.96 11.36 3.31
C ALA A 110 -14.48 11.64 3.27
N ASP A 111 -15.10 11.45 2.11
CA ASP A 111 -16.56 11.50 1.93
C ASP A 111 -17.24 10.23 2.46
N VAL A 112 -16.57 9.09 2.31
CA VAL A 112 -17.06 7.79 2.77
C VAL A 112 -15.99 7.09 3.58
N VAL A 113 -16.38 6.60 4.75
CA VAL A 113 -15.50 5.83 5.65
C VAL A 113 -16.06 4.44 5.82
N LEU A 114 -15.23 3.43 5.51
CA LEU A 114 -15.57 2.01 5.63
C LEU A 114 -14.66 1.37 6.69
N PRO A 115 -15.20 1.03 7.88
CA PRO A 115 -14.39 0.53 8.99
C PRO A 115 -13.88 -0.89 8.71
N LEU A 116 -12.56 -1.06 8.76
CA LEU A 116 -11.90 -2.36 8.65
C LEU A 116 -11.73 -3.00 10.02
N ALA A 117 -11.94 -4.31 10.09
CA ALA A 117 -11.57 -5.10 11.25
C ALA A 117 -10.04 -5.15 11.41
N ALA A 118 -9.55 -5.19 12.64
CA ALA A 118 -8.11 -5.29 12.91
C ALA A 118 -7.58 -6.69 12.59
N PHE A 119 -6.26 -6.83 12.43
CA PHE A 119 -5.65 -8.14 12.09
C PHE A 119 -5.91 -9.25 13.13
N THR A 120 -6.20 -8.88 14.38
CA THR A 120 -6.58 -9.80 15.46
C THR A 120 -8.05 -10.23 15.40
N GLU A 121 -8.85 -9.62 14.53
CA GLU A 121 -10.30 -9.78 14.45
C GLU A 121 -10.75 -10.58 13.22
N ILE A 122 -9.79 -11.03 12.39
CA ILE A 122 -10.06 -11.68 11.11
C ILE A 122 -9.19 -12.94 10.94
N ASP A 123 -9.72 -13.90 10.18
CA ASP A 123 -8.91 -14.95 9.60
C ASP A 123 -8.19 -14.39 8.37
N ALA A 124 -6.87 -14.51 8.32
CA ALA A 124 -6.09 -13.85 7.27
C ALA A 124 -4.83 -14.63 6.87
N GLY A 125 -4.44 -14.44 5.61
CA GLY A 125 -3.18 -14.93 5.04
C GLY A 125 -2.17 -13.79 4.84
N TYR A 126 -0.93 -14.04 5.25
CA TYR A 126 0.19 -13.11 5.14
C TYR A 126 1.35 -13.77 4.39
N ILE A 127 2.18 -12.96 3.74
CA ILE A 127 3.46 -13.43 3.19
C ILE A 127 4.56 -12.56 3.77
N ASN A 128 5.51 -13.19 4.49
CA ASN A 128 6.62 -12.50 5.11
C ASN A 128 7.71 -12.10 4.08
N CYS A 129 8.77 -11.44 4.54
CA CYS A 129 9.88 -10.99 3.68
C CYS A 129 10.68 -12.12 3.01
N GLU A 130 10.59 -13.34 3.53
CA GLU A 130 11.22 -14.55 2.96
C GLU A 130 10.32 -15.23 1.90
N GLY A 131 9.10 -14.72 1.70
CA GLY A 131 8.12 -15.32 0.79
C GLY A 131 7.35 -16.48 1.41
N VAL A 132 7.41 -16.67 2.74
CA VAL A 132 6.69 -17.73 3.44
C VAL A 132 5.27 -17.29 3.74
N ALA A 133 4.30 -18.11 3.30
CA ALA A 133 2.90 -17.92 3.61
C ALA A 133 2.61 -18.29 5.08
N GLN A 134 1.86 -17.44 5.76
CA GLN A 134 1.48 -17.57 7.17
C GLN A 134 -0.01 -17.33 7.29
N PHE A 135 -0.67 -18.04 8.19
CA PHE A 135 -2.11 -17.92 8.42
C PHE A 135 -2.37 -17.58 9.88
N ALA A 136 -3.24 -16.61 10.10
CA ALA A 136 -3.74 -16.23 11.42
C ALA A 136 -5.25 -16.48 11.46
N ASN A 137 -5.73 -16.94 12.62
CA ASN A 137 -7.16 -17.01 12.90
C ASN A 137 -7.57 -15.83 13.76
N ALA A 138 -8.82 -15.40 13.64
CA ALA A 138 -9.40 -14.36 14.46
C ALA A 138 -9.30 -14.73 15.95
N ALA A 139 -8.70 -13.85 16.75
CA ALA A 139 -8.60 -14.01 18.20
C ALA A 139 -9.85 -13.48 18.91
N VAL A 140 -10.50 -12.46 18.34
CA VAL A 140 -11.72 -11.83 18.84
C VAL A 140 -12.66 -11.46 17.69
N ASN A 141 -13.91 -11.13 18.00
CA ASN A 141 -14.87 -10.70 16.98
C ASN A 141 -14.59 -9.25 16.52
N PRO A 142 -14.89 -8.90 15.26
CA PRO A 142 -14.82 -7.53 14.75
C PRO A 142 -15.58 -6.51 15.61
N MET A 143 -14.95 -5.36 15.85
CA MET A 143 -15.55 -4.29 16.65
C MET A 143 -16.71 -3.57 15.93
N GLY A 144 -17.90 -3.61 16.53
CA GLY A 144 -19.06 -2.85 16.05
C GLY A 144 -19.50 -3.24 14.64
N GLN A 145 -19.46 -2.29 13.70
CA GLN A 145 -19.81 -2.51 12.29
C GLN A 145 -18.59 -2.74 11.39
N SER A 146 -17.39 -2.89 11.96
CA SER A 146 -16.22 -3.22 11.15
C SER A 146 -16.41 -4.55 10.42
N ARG A 147 -15.74 -4.67 9.27
CA ARG A 147 -15.81 -5.86 8.41
C ARG A 147 -14.41 -6.32 8.01
N PRO A 148 -14.23 -7.62 7.73
CA PRO A 148 -13.00 -8.12 7.13
C PRO A 148 -12.70 -7.39 5.82
N GLY A 149 -11.41 -7.15 5.60
CA GLY A 149 -10.86 -6.46 4.44
C GLY A 149 -10.57 -7.35 3.26
#